data_AF-A0A6B3FWU5-F1
#
_entry.id   AF-A0A6B3FWU5-F1
#
_cell.length_a   1.000
_cell.length_b   1.000
_cell.length_c   1.000
_cell.angle_alpha   90.00
_cell.angle_beta   90.00
_cell.angle_gamma   90.00
#
_symmetry.space_group_name_H-M   'P 1'
#
loop_
_entity.id
_entity.type
_entity.pdbx_description
1 polymer ?
#
loop_
_entity_poly.entity_id
_entity_poly.type
_entity_poly.pdbx_seq_one_letter_code
_entity_poly.pdbx_strand_id
1 'polypeptide(L)'
;RTTGDTVLFCLPDSFHMRCVAAEEGETGPLRYYPLVGELYPAHAGATSKSYYAYLPDEQRHRLFRGRPMARFTDRTVTEPD
;
A
#
# COMPACT_ATOMS: atom_id res chain seq x y z
N ARG A 1 3.68 22.17 -9.39
CA ARG A 1 2.58 22.28 -8.40
C ARG A 1 2.96 21.44 -7.21
N THR A 2 2.89 21.97 -5.99
CA THR A 2 3.13 21.26 -4.72
C THR A 2 1.78 21.06 -4.02
N THR A 3 1.59 19.94 -3.31
CA THR A 3 0.31 19.62 -2.63
C THR A 3 0.30 20.05 -1.16
N GLY A 4 1.46 20.11 -0.50
CA GLY A 4 1.56 20.38 0.94
C GLY A 4 1.27 19.18 1.83
N ASP A 5 0.97 18.01 1.24
CA ASP A 5 0.69 16.75 1.95
C ASP A 5 1.94 15.86 2.09
N THR A 6 1.89 14.88 2.99
CA THR A 6 2.89 13.82 3.09
C THR A 6 2.95 12.99 1.80
N VAL A 7 4.17 12.75 1.29
CA VAL A 7 4.42 11.92 0.11
C VAL A 7 5.22 10.68 0.51
N LEU A 8 4.83 9.52 -0.03
CA LEU A 8 5.48 8.24 0.22
C LEU A 8 6.05 7.66 -1.07
N PHE A 9 7.27 7.14 -0.99
CA PHE A 9 7.86 6.29 -2.01
C PHE A 9 8.00 4.87 -1.46
N CYS A 10 7.36 3.91 -2.14
CA CYS A 10 7.25 2.55 -1.66
C CYS A 10 7.72 1.54 -2.71
N LEU A 11 8.26 0.42 -2.25
CA LEU A 11 8.67 -0.72 -3.07
C LEU A 11 7.87 -1.97 -2.70
N PRO A 12 7.63 -2.89 -3.64
CA PRO A 12 7.04 -4.19 -3.35
C PRO A 12 7.94 -5.00 -2.43
N ASP A 13 7.34 -5.62 -1.42
CA ASP A 13 7.97 -6.56 -0.50
C ASP A 13 7.03 -7.76 -0.31
N SER A 14 7.18 -8.74 -1.20
CA SER A 14 6.33 -9.94 -1.25
C SER A 14 4.84 -9.58 -1.39
N PHE A 15 4.03 -9.81 -0.34
CA PHE A 15 2.59 -9.47 -0.31
C PHE A 15 2.29 -8.17 0.43
N HIS A 16 3.29 -7.30 0.52
CA HIS A 16 3.19 -5.99 1.12
C HIS A 16 3.90 -4.96 0.23
N MET A 17 3.62 -3.68 0.47
CA MET A 17 4.43 -2.57 0.02
C MET A 17 5.19 -2.01 1.21
N ARG A 18 6.51 -1.85 1.08
CA ARG A 18 7.36 -1.21 2.06
C ARG A 18 7.57 0.25 1.71
N CYS A 19 7.31 1.16 2.64
CA CYS A 19 7.72 2.56 2.49
C CYS A 19 9.24 2.66 2.69
N VAL A 20 9.96 3.20 1.70
CA VAL A 20 11.42 3.34 1.73
C VAL A 20 11.88 4.78 1.83
N ALA A 21 11.01 5.74 1.47
CA ALA A 21 11.20 7.16 1.74
C ALA A 21 9.85 7.82 1.99
N ALA A 22 9.82 8.80 2.89
CA ALA A 22 8.65 9.61 3.19
C ALA A 22 9.10 11.04 3.40
N GLU A 23 8.38 11.98 2.81
CA GLU A 23 8.59 13.41 3.01
C GLU A 23 7.30 14.02 3.57
N GLU A 24 7.45 14.81 4.63
CA GLU A 24 6.32 15.50 5.25
C GLU A 24 6.03 16.80 4.51
N GLY A 25 4.75 17.12 4.40
CA GLY A 25 4.30 18.38 3.85
C GLY A 25 4.14 19.46 4.92
N GLU A 26 3.82 20.68 4.50
CA GLU A 26 3.63 21.84 5.39
C GLU A 26 2.47 21.66 6.38
N THR A 27 1.52 20.76 6.10
CA THR A 27 0.43 20.41 7.02
C THR A 27 0.90 19.58 8.22
N GLY A 28 2.17 19.17 8.24
CA GLY A 28 2.76 18.32 9.27
C GLY A 28 2.62 16.82 8.98
N PRO A 29 3.11 15.98 9.90
CA PRO A 29 3.18 14.54 9.71
C PRO A 29 1.80 13.89 9.67
N LEU A 30 1.62 12.92 8.75
CA LEU A 30 0.43 12.06 8.74
C LEU A 30 0.32 11.20 10.01
N ARG A 31 1.45 10.82 10.63
CA ARG A 31 1.52 10.01 11.86
C ARG A 31 2.67 10.48 12.75
N TYR A 32 2.52 10.35 14.07
CA TYR A 32 3.56 10.71 15.05
C TYR A 32 4.77 9.75 15.09
N TYR A 33 4.79 8.71 14.26
CA TYR A 33 5.88 7.75 14.18
C TYR A 33 6.37 7.61 12.73
N PRO A 34 7.65 7.22 12.52
CA PRO A 34 8.22 7.16 11.18
C PRO A 34 7.47 6.21 10.25
N LEU A 35 7.18 6.67 9.03
CA LEU A 35 6.55 5.84 7.99
C LEU A 35 7.56 4.97 7.24
N VAL A 36 8.84 5.37 7.20
CA VAL A 36 9.90 4.59 6.55
C VAL A 36 10.07 3.25 7.26
N GLY A 37 10.05 2.17 6.50
CA GLY A 37 10.13 0.79 6.99
C GLY A 37 8.78 0.11 7.18
N GLU A 38 7.68 0.87 7.28
CA GLU A 38 6.33 0.31 7.44
C GLU A 38 5.93 -0.58 6.26
N LEU A 39 5.19 -1.65 6.57
CA LEU A 39 4.63 -2.59 5.60
C LEU A 39 3.13 -2.41 5.48
N TYR A 40 2.67 -2.11 4.26
CA TYR A 40 1.26 -2.00 3.92
C TYR A 40 0.80 -3.22 3.14
N PRO A 41 -0.37 -3.81 3.42
CA PRO A 41 -0.87 -4.96 2.69
C PRO A 41 -1.00 -4.69 1.18
N ALA A 42 -0.73 -5.70 0.36
CA ALA A 42 -0.82 -5.58 -1.10
C ALA A 42 -2.22 -5.19 -1.59
N HIS A 43 -3.28 -5.63 -0.89
CA HIS A 43 -4.67 -5.35 -1.25
C HIS A 43 -5.21 -4.06 -0.64
N ALA A 44 -4.52 -3.48 0.33
CA ALA A 44 -5.02 -2.38 1.15
C ALA A 44 -4.05 -1.19 1.12
N GLY A 45 -4.24 -0.31 0.14
CA GLY A 45 -3.51 0.94 -0.01
C GLY A 45 -3.52 1.42 -1.45
N ALA A 46 -3.51 2.73 -1.67
CA ALA A 46 -3.48 3.30 -3.01
C ALA A 46 -2.20 2.89 -3.75
N THR A 47 -1.03 3.11 -3.14
CA THR A 47 0.27 2.71 -3.70
C THR A 47 0.36 1.20 -3.99
N SER A 48 -0.12 0.37 -3.06
CA SER A 48 -0.18 -1.08 -3.25
C SER A 48 -1.05 -1.46 -4.44
N LYS A 49 -2.32 -1.03 -4.46
CA LYS A 49 -3.23 -1.34 -5.57
C LYS A 49 -2.68 -0.86 -6.90
N SER A 50 -2.09 0.34 -6.94
CA SER A 50 -1.45 0.87 -8.14
C SER A 50 -0.31 0.00 -8.62
N TYR A 51 0.57 -0.49 -7.76
CA TYR A 51 1.66 -1.39 -8.17
C TYR A 51 1.16 -2.76 -8.61
N TYR A 52 0.38 -3.44 -7.75
CA TYR A 52 -0.03 -4.83 -7.96
C TYR A 52 -1.02 -5.00 -9.13
N ALA A 53 -1.73 -3.94 -9.54
CA ALA A 53 -2.59 -3.95 -10.72
C ALA A 53 -1.83 -4.25 -12.01
N TYR A 54 -0.55 -3.84 -12.12
CA TYR A 54 0.27 -4.01 -13.33
C TYR A 54 1.10 -5.30 -13.36
N LEU A 55 1.00 -6.17 -12.35
CA LEU A 55 1.61 -7.48 -12.44
C LEU A 55 0.92 -8.35 -13.50
N PRO A 56 1.64 -9.29 -14.13
CA PRO A 56 1.01 -10.31 -14.97
C PRO A 56 -0.12 -11.03 -14.23
N ASP A 57 -1.21 -11.34 -14.93
CA ASP A 57 -2.42 -11.90 -14.34
C ASP A 57 -2.16 -13.16 -13.51
N GLU A 58 -1.29 -14.06 -13.98
CA GLU A 58 -0.91 -15.27 -13.24
C GLU A 58 -0.25 -14.93 -11.89
N GLN A 59 0.62 -13.93 -11.86
CA GLN A 59 1.27 -13.48 -10.63
C GLN A 59 0.25 -12.82 -9.68
N ARG A 60 -0.62 -11.96 -10.21
CA ARG A 60 -1.69 -11.31 -9.43
C ARG A 60 -2.65 -12.36 -8.83
N HIS A 61 -3.10 -13.34 -9.62
CA HIS A 61 -3.97 -14.41 -9.14
C HIS A 61 -3.31 -15.24 -8.04
N ARG A 62 -2.04 -15.62 -8.19
CA ARG A 62 -1.30 -16.36 -7.15
C ARG A 62 -1.22 -15.59 -5.84
N LEU A 63 -1.09 -14.27 -5.88
CA LEU A 63 -1.01 -13.43 -4.69
C LEU A 63 -2.35 -13.27 -3.97
N PHE A 64 -3.44 -13.07 -4.72
CA PHE A 64 -4.73 -12.64 -4.15
C PHE A 64 -5.83 -13.72 -4.08
N ARG A 65 -5.73 -14.83 -4.81
CA ARG A 65 -6.79 -15.88 -4.82
C ARG A 65 -6.50 -17.08 -3.92
N GLY A 66 -5.30 -17.19 -3.36
CA GLY A 66 -4.87 -18.36 -2.58
C GLY A 66 -5.06 -18.27 -1.06
N ARG A 67 -5.53 -17.13 -0.53
CA ARG A 67 -5.67 -16.91 0.92
C ARG A 67 -6.71 -15.84 1.24
N PRO A 68 -7.35 -15.91 2.42
CA PRO A 68 -8.21 -14.84 2.90
C PRO A 68 -7.42 -13.55 3.14
N MET A 69 -8.05 -12.42 2.86
CA MET A 69 -7.47 -11.09 3.05
C MET A 69 -7.97 -10.46 4.34
N ALA A 70 -7.08 -9.87 5.13
CA ALA A 70 -7.45 -9.18 6.35
C ALA A 70 -8.35 -7.98 6.06
N ARG A 71 -9.39 -7.80 6.88
CA ARG A 71 -10.28 -6.63 6.86
C ARG A 71 -9.83 -5.65 7.94
N PHE A 72 -9.32 -4.48 7.53
CA PHE A 72 -8.85 -3.45 8.47
C PHE A 72 -9.94 -2.44 8.85
N THR A 73 -10.95 -2.31 8.00
CA THR A 73 -12.13 -1.45 8.17
C THR A 73 -13.32 -2.10 7.47
N ASP A 74 -14.54 -1.61 7.74
CA ASP A 74 -15.76 -2.08 7.04
C ASP A 74 -15.67 -1.90 5.52
N ARG A 75 -14.87 -0.93 5.04
CA ARG A 75 -14.68 -0.61 3.63
C ARG A 75 -13.48 -1.31 2.98
N THR A 76 -12.73 -2.12 3.73
CA THR A 76 -11.60 -2.86 3.15
C THR A 76 -12.15 -3.94 2.21
N VAL A 77 -11.80 -3.84 0.93
CA VAL A 77 -12.13 -4.86 -0.08
C VAL A 77 -11.33 -6.12 0.24
N THR A 78 -12.01 -7.24 0.45
CA THR A 78 -11.41 -8.55 0.75
C THR A 78 -11.76 -9.65 -0.25
N GLU A 79 -12.75 -9.40 -1.10
CA GLU A 79 -13.11 -10.33 -2.17
C GLU A 79 -12.15 -10.11 -3.36
N PRO A 80 -11.69 -11.20 -4.00
CA PRO A 80 -10.74 -11.10 -5.11
C PRO A 80 -11.37 -10.63 -6.43
N ASP A 81 -12.70 -10.64 -6.55
CA ASP A 81 -13.48 -10.31 -7.75
C ASP A 81 -14.51 -9.20 -7.46
#